data_AF-E5VMZ6-F1
#
_entry.id   AF-E5VMZ6-F1
#
_cell.length_a   1.000
_cell.length_b   1.000
_cell.length_c   1.000
_cell.angle_alpha   90.00
_cell.angle_beta   90.00
_cell.angle_gamma   90.00
#
_symmetry.space_group_name_H-M   'P 1'
#
loop_
_entity.id
_entity.type
_entity.pdbx_description
1 polymer ?
#
loop_
_entity_poly.entity_id
_entity_poly.type
_entity_poly.pdbx_seq_one_letter_code
_entity_poly.pdbx_strand_id
1 'polypeptide(L)'
;MIFYNFTTTITQHLRYKRDRGKYQYKPNMTNALQMCKDYLRNAKTPNDVEGHILMEMTPIRDGRSFKRDKSRHQSVFTTFRHN
;
A
#
# COMPACT_ATOMS: atom_id res chain seq x y z
N MET A 1 -9.45 13.36 -7.41
CA MET A 1 -8.09 13.35 -7.97
C MET A 1 -7.07 14.12 -7.13
N ILE A 2 -7.41 15.31 -6.60
CA ILE A 2 -6.49 16.16 -5.80
C ILE A 2 -5.84 15.41 -4.62
N PHE A 3 -6.63 14.68 -3.83
CA PHE A 3 -6.11 13.97 -2.64
C PHE A 3 -5.18 12.79 -2.96
N TYR A 4 -5.44 12.09 -4.07
CA TYR A 4 -4.56 11.02 -4.53
C TYR A 4 -3.20 11.58 -4.98
N ASN A 5 -3.21 12.70 -5.70
CA ASN A 5 -1.99 13.38 -6.13
C ASN A 5 -1.19 13.88 -4.92
N PHE A 6 -1.84 14.51 -3.94
CA PHE A 6 -1.22 14.92 -2.68
C PHE A 6 -0.51 13.74 -1.98
N THR A 7 -1.23 12.63 -1.80
CA THR A 7 -0.66 11.44 -1.15
C THR A 7 0.51 10.86 -1.96
N THR A 8 0.42 10.91 -3.29
CA THR A 8 1.49 10.47 -4.19
C THR A 8 2.74 11.35 -4.03
N THR A 9 2.57 12.68 -3.97
CA THR A 9 3.69 13.61 -3.74
C THR A 9 4.37 13.35 -2.41
N ILE A 10 3.61 13.21 -1.31
CA ILE A 10 4.17 12.90 0.01
C ILE A 10 4.96 11.59 -0.04
N THR A 11 4.34 10.52 -0.56
CA THR A 11 4.99 9.20 -0.60
C THR A 11 6.25 9.15 -1.48
N GLN A 12 6.38 10.02 -2.48
CA GLN A 12 7.59 10.17 -3.29
C GLN A 12 8.72 10.88 -2.54
N HIS A 13 8.39 11.82 -1.65
CA HIS A 13 9.38 12.54 -0.85
C HIS A 13 9.86 11.74 0.37
N LEU A 14 9.15 10.69 0.77
CA LEU A 14 9.58 9.79 1.85
C LEU A 14 10.94 9.16 1.52
N ARG A 15 11.98 9.65 2.20
CA ARG A 15 13.33 9.11 2.10
C ARG A 15 13.44 7.85 2.96
N TYR A 16 13.25 6.69 2.34
CA TYR A 16 13.58 5.41 2.98
C TYR A 16 15.01 4.98 2.59
N LYS A 17 15.74 4.41 3.56
CA LYS A 17 17.01 3.74 3.27
C LYS A 17 16.72 2.63 2.26
N ARG A 18 17.34 2.70 1.07
CA ARG A 18 17.25 1.63 0.05
C ARG A 18 17.83 0.30 0.56
N ASP A 19 18.66 0.36 1.59
CA ASP A 19 19.37 -0.76 2.21
C ASP A 19 18.56 -1.45 3.33
N ARG A 20 17.26 -1.69 3.13
CA ARG A 20 16.42 -2.45 4.09
C ARG A 20 16.54 -3.98 3.89
N GLY A 21 17.55 -4.45 3.16
CA GLY A 21 17.80 -5.87 2.90
C GLY A 21 17.54 -6.29 1.46
N LYS A 22 17.10 -7.54 1.27
CA LYS A 22 17.04 -8.23 -0.04
C LYS A 22 16.11 -7.60 -1.09
N TYR A 23 15.06 -6.88 -0.66
CA TYR A 23 14.00 -6.40 -1.55
C TYR A 23 13.94 -4.88 -1.58
N GLN A 24 13.50 -4.35 -2.73
CA GLN A 24 13.02 -2.98 -2.79
C GLN A 24 11.67 -2.88 -2.09
N TYR A 25 11.33 -1.71 -1.55
CA TYR A 25 10.07 -1.48 -0.83
C TYR A 25 9.25 -0.40 -1.52
N LYS A 26 7.93 -0.57 -1.49
CA LYS A 26 6.99 0.44 -1.98
C LYS A 26 5.96 0.80 -0.90
N PRO A 27 5.49 2.05 -0.86
CA PRO A 27 4.44 2.45 0.05
C PRO A 27 3.13 1.72 -0.27
N ASN A 28 2.40 1.34 0.78
CA ASN A 28 1.02 0.86 0.61
C ASN A 28 0.11 2.08 0.39
N MET A 29 -0.27 2.32 -0.87
CA MET A 29 -1.05 3.51 -1.25
C MET A 29 -2.41 3.59 -0.55
N THR A 30 -3.06 2.46 -0.26
CA THR A 30 -4.35 2.46 0.44
C THR A 30 -4.19 2.95 1.88
N ASN A 31 -3.18 2.41 2.59
CA ASN A 31 -2.89 2.81 3.96
C ASN A 31 -2.40 4.26 4.02
N ALA A 32 -1.54 4.66 3.07
CA ALA A 32 -1.06 6.05 2.98
C ALA A 32 -2.20 7.05 2.75
N LEU A 33 -3.19 6.72 1.89
CA LEU A 33 -4.37 7.56 1.70
C LEU A 33 -5.17 7.70 2.99
N GLN A 34 -5.39 6.60 3.70
CA GLN A 34 -6.15 6.62 4.94
C GLN A 34 -5.43 7.45 6.02
N MET A 35 -4.13 7.26 6.19
CA MET A 35 -3.32 8.03 7.14
C MET A 35 -3.28 9.53 6.80
N CYS A 36 -3.04 9.90 5.54
CA CYS A 36 -3.06 11.30 5.11
C CYS A 36 -4.43 11.96 5.34
N LYS A 37 -5.51 11.19 5.17
CA LYS A 37 -6.88 11.66 5.34
C LYS A 37 -7.18 11.91 6.80
N ASP A 38 -6.77 10.99 7.67
CA ASP A 38 -6.99 11.10 9.11
C ASP A 38 -6.15 12.24 9.70
N TYR A 39 -4.92 12.44 9.20
CA TYR A 39 -4.05 13.55 9.57
C TYR A 39 -4.66 14.91 9.24
N LEU A 40 -5.06 15.12 7.98
CA LEU A 40 -5.65 16.39 7.55
C LEU A 40 -6.99 16.70 8.25
N ARG A 41 -7.65 15.69 8.82
CA ARG A 41 -8.91 15.85 9.56
C ARG A 41 -8.70 16.19 11.03
N ASN A 42 -7.46 16.34 11.51
CA ASN A 42 -7.15 16.47 12.93
C ASN A 42 -7.77 15.34 13.77
N ALA A 43 -7.92 14.14 13.19
CA ALA A 43 -8.17 12.96 14.01
C ALA A 43 -6.95 12.76 14.93
N LYS A 44 -7.11 12.03 16.05
CA LYS A 44 -6.04 11.59 16.97
C LYS A 44 -5.00 10.72 16.24
N THR A 45 -4.39 11.28 15.22
CA THR A 45 -3.38 10.67 14.40
C THR A 45 -2.04 10.99 15.02
N PRO A 46 -1.08 10.06 14.92
CA PRO A 46 0.28 10.32 15.32
C PRO A 46 0.79 11.60 14.64
N ASN A 47 1.52 12.44 15.38
CA ASN A 47 2.08 13.68 14.83
C ASN A 47 3.02 13.42 13.63
N ASP A 48 3.51 12.18 13.46
CA ASP A 48 4.44 11.74 12.41
C ASP A 48 3.78 10.77 11.41
N VAL A 49 3.01 11.29 10.46
CA VAL A 49 2.38 10.49 9.38
C VAL A 49 3.42 9.80 8.50
N GLU A 50 4.53 10.46 8.24
CA GLU A 50 5.58 9.96 7.36
C GLU A 50 6.23 8.70 7.93
N GLY A 51 6.55 8.70 9.23
CA GLY A 51 7.05 7.54 9.95
C GLY A 51 6.11 6.34 9.88
N HIS A 52 4.79 6.55 10.03
CA HIS A 52 3.80 5.48 9.92
C HIS A 52 3.68 4.92 8.50
N ILE A 53 3.71 5.78 7.48
CA ILE A 53 3.72 5.31 6.09
C ILE A 53 4.98 4.48 5.79
N LEU A 54 6.13 4.88 6.37
CA LEU A 54 7.39 4.16 6.23
C LEU A 54 7.40 2.78 6.91
N MET A 55 6.62 2.59 7.97
CA MET A 55 6.45 1.30 8.64
C MET A 55 5.58 0.34 7.82
N GLU A 56 4.56 0.86 7.14
CA GLU A 56 3.60 0.09 6.33
C GLU A 56 4.09 -0.24 4.90
N MET A 57 5.37 0.05 4.59
CA MET A 57 5.91 -0.25 3.27
C MET A 57 5.96 -1.76 3.01
N THR A 58 5.55 -2.15 1.80
CA THR A 58 5.52 -3.55 1.39
C THR A 58 6.69 -3.88 0.45
N PRO A 59 7.31 -5.07 0.58
CA PRO A 59 8.39 -5.46 -0.30
C PRO A 59 7.88 -5.73 -1.71
N ILE A 60 8.61 -5.21 -2.70
CA ILE A 60 8.49 -5.56 -4.11
C ILE A 60 9.18 -6.92 -4.28
N ARG A 61 8.37 -7.95 -4.53
CA ARG A 61 8.86 -9.32 -4.72
C ARG A 61 8.97 -9.61 -6.21
N ASP A 62 10.16 -9.41 -6.76
CA ASP A 62 10.49 -9.82 -8.12
C ASP A 62 10.68 -11.34 -8.16
N GLY A 63 10.15 -12.01 -9.18
CA GLY A 63 10.30 -13.47 -9.35
C GLY A 63 9.30 -14.34 -8.58
N ARG A 64 8.05 -13.90 -8.39
CA ARG A 64 7.00 -14.80 -7.87
C ARG A 64 6.77 -15.97 -8.85
N SER A 65 6.75 -17.20 -8.34
CA SER A 65 6.44 -18.41 -9.13
C SER A 65 5.11 -18.28 -9.86
N PHE A 66 4.12 -17.65 -9.21
CA PHE A 66 2.86 -17.24 -9.82
C PHE A 66 2.79 -15.71 -9.85
N LYS A 67 2.82 -15.14 -11.06
CA LYS A 67 2.55 -13.71 -11.24
C LYS A 67 1.11 -13.45 -10.78
N ARG A 68 0.86 -12.28 -10.15
CA ARG A 68 -0.53 -11.87 -9.90
C ARG A 68 -1.20 -11.74 -11.27
N ASP A 69 -2.23 -12.56 -11.50
CA ASP A 69 -3.07 -12.38 -12.65
C ASP A 69 -3.71 -10.99 -12.55
N LYS A 70 -3.52 -10.17 -13.58
CA LYS A 70 -4.14 -8.85 -13.68
C LYS A 70 -5.50 -8.93 -14.37
N SER A 71 -5.93 -10.13 -14.77
CA SER A 71 -7.26 -10.35 -15.32
C SER A 71 -8.31 -9.90 -14.31
N ARG A 72 -9.46 -9.44 -14.82
CA ARG A 72 -10.63 -9.20 -13.96
C ARG A 72 -10.95 -10.52 -13.29
N HIS A 73 -10.99 -10.51 -11.94
CA HIS A 73 -11.50 -11.64 -11.17
C HIS A 73 -12.85 -12.06 -11.76
N GLN A 74 -12.87 -13.21 -12.44
CA GLN A 74 -14.15 -13.80 -12.82
C GLN A 74 -14.81 -14.26 -11.53
N SER A 75 -16.09 -13.93 -11.36
CA SER A 75 -16.89 -14.46 -10.27
C SER A 75 -17.00 -15.97 -10.44
N VAL A 76 -16.31 -16.73 -9.58
CA VAL A 76 -16.38 -18.19 -9.59
C VAL A 76 -17.49 -18.59 -8.62
N PHE A 77 -18.59 -19.13 -9.14
CA PHE A 77 -19.62 -19.77 -8.31
C PHE A 77 -19.16 -21.19 -8.00
N THR A 78 -18.80 -21.45 -6.75
CA THR A 78 -18.53 -22.82 -6.27
C THR A 78 -19.84 -23.49 -5.92
N THR A 79 -20.32 -24.41 -6.75
CA THR A 79 -21.42 -25.30 -6.38
C THR A 79 -20.88 -26.42 -5.49
N PHE A 80 -21.01 -26.26 -4.17
CA PHE A 80 -20.73 -27.36 -3.24
C PHE A 80 -21.81 -28.43 -3.42
N ARG A 81 -21.47 -29.51 -4.12
CA ARG A 81 -22.33 -30.70 -4.20
C ARG A 81 -22.09 -31.53 -2.94
N HIS A 82 -23.05 -31.53 -2.03
CA HIS A 82 -23.08 -32.49 -0.93
C HIS A 82 -23.50 -33.84 -1.52
N ASN A 83 -22.63 -34.85 -1.37
CA ASN A 83 -22.98 -36.25 -1.60
C ASN A 83 -23.61 -36.82 -0.33
#